data_AF-A0A2D0NHE7-F1
#
_entry.id   AF-A0A2D0NHE7-F1
#
_cell.length_a   1.000
_cell.length_b   1.000
_cell.length_c   1.000
_cell.angle_alpha   90.00
_cell.angle_beta   90.00
_cell.angle_gamma   90.00
#
_symmetry.space_group_name_H-M   'P 1'
#
loop_
_entity.id
_entity.type
_entity.pdbx_description
1 polymer ?
#
loop_
_entity_poly.entity_id
_entity_poly.type
_entity_poly.pdbx_seq_one_letter_code
_entity_poly.pdbx_strand_id
1 'polypeptide(L)'
;MNSDYIRELFENDRRSLLKYYRAFLQELGEMTTELERAAALRDYQTFRDAAHKTKTSLQLFKADRLREVLQMTREVYQNGDWTQLPELQQELLRELENTRAFLRDEMKVWEESNGPQ
;
A
#
# COMPACT_ATOMS: atom_id res chain seq x y z
N MET A 1 15.20 -7.60 2.86
CA MET A 1 15.85 -6.49 3.61
C MET A 1 15.34 -5.17 3.05
N ASN A 2 14.87 -4.21 3.89
CA ASN A 2 14.47 -2.81 3.54
C ASN A 2 13.53 -2.06 4.54
N SER A 3 12.97 -2.69 5.58
CA SER A 3 12.43 -1.91 6.74
C SER A 3 13.57 -1.17 7.45
N ASP A 4 14.76 -1.74 7.36
CA ASP A 4 15.99 -1.25 7.93
C ASP A 4 16.45 0.02 7.21
N TYR A 5 16.24 0.16 5.89
CA TYR A 5 16.64 1.35 5.13
C TYR A 5 15.87 2.62 5.53
N ILE A 6 14.56 2.51 5.78
CA ILE A 6 13.76 3.64 6.28
C ILE A 6 14.07 3.92 7.76
N ARG A 7 14.25 2.89 8.58
CA ARG A 7 14.73 3.09 9.96
C ARG A 7 16.09 3.77 9.98
N GLU A 8 17.04 3.36 9.15
CA GLU A 8 18.39 3.94 9.02
C GLU A 8 18.34 5.38 8.47
N LEU A 9 17.51 5.66 7.46
CA LEU A 9 17.33 7.02 6.91
C LEU A 9 16.78 8.01 7.94
N PHE A 10 15.96 7.54 8.87
CA PHE A 10 15.32 8.38 9.88
C PHE A 10 15.74 8.05 11.32
N GLU A 11 16.82 7.30 11.52
CA GLU A 11 17.32 6.88 12.83
C GLU A 11 17.64 8.10 13.72
N ASN A 12 18.00 9.22 13.07
CA ASN A 12 18.28 10.51 13.69
C ASN A 12 17.09 11.50 13.70
N ASP A 13 15.98 11.21 13.00
CA ASP A 13 14.81 12.10 12.95
C ASP A 13 13.49 11.31 13.10
N ARG A 14 13.27 10.86 14.33
CA ARG A 14 12.10 10.09 14.78
C ARG A 14 10.76 10.76 14.48
N ARG A 15 10.70 12.09 14.56
CA ARG A 15 9.46 12.84 14.30
C ARG A 15 9.13 12.86 12.82
N SER A 16 10.14 12.99 11.96
CA SER A 16 9.97 12.87 10.53
C SER A 16 9.52 11.47 10.12
N LEU A 17 10.09 10.41 10.71
CA LEU A 17 9.66 9.03 10.43
C LEU A 17 8.16 8.81 10.69
N LEU A 18 7.70 9.18 11.89
CA LEU A 18 6.28 9.07 12.25
C LEU A 18 5.38 9.89 11.32
N LYS A 19 5.82 11.09 10.93
CA LYS A 19 5.08 11.94 9.99
C LYS A 19 4.97 11.27 8.62
N TYR A 20 6.03 10.63 8.13
CA TYR A 20 6.02 9.86 6.89
C TYR A 20 5.08 8.65 6.99
N TYR A 21 5.18 7.85 8.05
CA TYR A 21 4.30 6.70 8.25
C TYR A 21 2.81 7.11 8.33
N ARG A 22 2.49 8.22 9.02
CA ARG A 22 1.12 8.76 9.09
C ARG A 22 0.61 9.23 7.73
N ALA A 23 1.42 10.01 7.01
CA ALA A 23 1.08 10.48 5.68
C ALA A 23 0.85 9.30 4.72
N PHE A 24 1.71 8.30 4.80
CA PHE A 24 1.59 7.10 3.97
C PHE A 24 0.36 6.25 4.32
N LEU A 25 0.03 6.07 5.61
CA LEU A 25 -1.19 5.40 6.03
C LEU A 25 -2.47 6.12 5.56
N GLN A 26 -2.44 7.45 5.56
CA GLN A 26 -3.54 8.26 5.05
C GLN A 26 -3.67 8.08 3.54
N GLU A 27 -2.57 8.21 2.80
CA GLU A 27 -2.52 8.02 1.35
C GLU A 27 -3.02 6.62 0.96
N LEU A 28 -2.53 5.57 1.62
CA LEU A 28 -3.02 4.20 1.41
C LEU A 28 -4.53 4.08 1.68
N GLY A 29 -5.05 4.76 2.69
CA GLY A 29 -6.47 4.74 3.00
C GLY A 29 -7.35 5.38 1.94
N GLU A 30 -6.95 6.57 1.47
CA GLU A 30 -7.62 7.26 0.37
C GLU A 30 -7.58 6.41 -0.91
N MET A 31 -6.43 5.80 -1.20
CA MET A 31 -6.24 4.89 -2.34
C MET A 31 -7.09 3.62 -2.24
N THR A 32 -7.20 3.01 -1.05
CA THR A 32 -8.09 1.84 -0.85
C THR A 32 -9.52 2.21 -1.21
N THR A 33 -10.02 3.35 -0.71
CA THR A 33 -11.38 3.80 -1.03
C THR A 33 -11.59 4.11 -2.51
N GLU A 34 -10.58 4.68 -3.19
CA GLU A 34 -10.64 4.91 -4.64
C GLU A 34 -10.71 3.58 -5.41
N LEU A 35 -9.89 2.59 -5.02
CA LEU A 35 -9.88 1.25 -5.62
C LEU A 35 -11.17 0.48 -5.36
N GLU A 36 -11.73 0.55 -4.16
CA GLU A 36 -13.02 -0.07 -3.81
C GLU A 36 -14.16 0.50 -4.67
N ARG A 37 -14.20 1.82 -4.83
CA ARG A 37 -15.19 2.49 -5.68
C ARG A 37 -15.03 2.10 -7.15
N ALA A 38 -13.80 2.11 -7.65
CA ALA A 38 -13.51 1.73 -9.03
C ALA A 38 -13.87 0.26 -9.30
N ALA A 39 -13.58 -0.64 -8.35
CA ALA A 39 -13.97 -2.05 -8.43
C ALA A 39 -15.50 -2.22 -8.44
N ALA A 40 -16.22 -1.52 -7.55
CA ALA A 40 -17.67 -1.56 -7.47
C ALA A 40 -18.35 -1.05 -8.77
N LEU A 41 -17.78 -0.02 -9.39
CA LEU A 41 -18.28 0.58 -10.63
C LEU A 41 -17.80 -0.15 -11.90
N ARG A 42 -16.95 -1.17 -11.77
CA ARG A 42 -16.26 -1.81 -12.90
C ARG A 42 -15.51 -0.78 -13.76
N ASP A 43 -15.02 0.28 -13.12
CA ASP A 43 -14.21 1.31 -13.76
C ASP A 43 -12.74 0.87 -13.75
N TYR A 44 -12.41 0.06 -14.75
CA TYR A 44 -11.12 -0.58 -14.87
C TYR A 44 -10.00 0.43 -15.18
N GLN A 45 -10.30 1.55 -15.83
CA GLN A 45 -9.28 2.57 -16.11
C GLN A 45 -8.88 3.30 -14.83
N THR A 46 -9.86 3.73 -14.02
CA THR A 46 -9.61 4.34 -12.71
C THR A 46 -8.91 3.35 -11.78
N PHE A 47 -9.31 2.07 -11.80
CA PHE A 47 -8.66 1.04 -11.00
C PHE A 47 -7.17 0.88 -11.35
N ARG A 48 -6.83 0.83 -12.65
CA ARG A 48 -5.45 0.74 -13.12
C ARG A 48 -4.62 1.94 -12.67
N ASP A 49 -5.17 3.14 -12.81
CA ASP A 49 -4.44 4.37 -12.51
C ASP A 49 -4.21 4.53 -10.99
N ALA A 50 -5.20 4.17 -10.18
CA ALA A 50 -5.06 4.10 -8.72
C ALA A 50 -4.01 3.05 -8.31
N ALA A 51 -4.08 1.83 -8.86
CA ALA A 51 -3.11 0.76 -8.62
C ALA A 51 -1.67 1.18 -9.00
N HIS A 52 -1.50 1.92 -10.11
CA HIS A 52 -0.19 2.40 -10.53
C HIS A 52 0.42 3.40 -9.53
N LYS A 53 -0.38 4.32 -8.98
CA LYS A 53 0.07 5.25 -7.94
C LYS A 53 0.55 4.51 -6.69
N THR A 54 -0.19 3.48 -6.27
CA THR A 54 0.14 2.66 -5.10
C THR A 54 1.52 2.00 -5.23
N LYS A 55 1.90 1.52 -6.43
CA LYS A 55 3.19 0.85 -6.66
C LYS A 55 4.39 1.73 -6.28
N THR A 56 4.30 3.04 -6.55
CA THR A 56 5.39 4.00 -6.26
C THR A 56 5.53 4.20 -4.75
N SER A 57 4.43 4.44 -4.05
CA SER A 57 4.44 4.70 -2.61
C SER A 57 4.83 3.44 -1.80
N LEU A 58 4.57 2.25 -2.35
CA LEU A 58 4.97 0.96 -1.75
C LEU A 58 6.43 0.57 -1.92
N GLN A 59 7.21 1.23 -2.80
CA GLN A 59 8.64 0.90 -2.92
C GLN A 59 9.40 1.04 -1.60
N LEU A 60 8.89 1.91 -0.74
CA LEU A 60 9.39 2.27 0.58
C LEU A 60 9.12 1.19 1.64
N PHE A 61 8.14 0.31 1.42
CA PHE A 61 7.70 -0.69 2.41
C PHE A 61 7.86 -2.10 1.85
N LYS A 62 8.15 -3.11 2.68
CA LYS A 62 8.31 -4.53 2.28
C LYS A 62 6.95 -5.18 1.91
N ALA A 63 6.18 -4.55 1.04
CA ALA A 63 4.87 -5.02 0.59
C ALA A 63 5.02 -5.87 -0.67
N ASP A 64 5.79 -6.96 -0.58
CA ASP A 64 6.18 -7.77 -1.74
C ASP A 64 4.98 -8.46 -2.39
N ARG A 65 4.05 -8.98 -1.59
CA ARG A 65 2.80 -9.55 -2.09
C ARG A 65 1.93 -8.50 -2.78
N LEU A 66 1.77 -7.32 -2.18
CA LEU A 66 1.02 -6.23 -2.79
C LEU A 66 1.65 -5.76 -4.12
N ARG A 67 2.98 -5.74 -4.20
CA ARG A 67 3.71 -5.46 -5.46
C ARG A 67 3.44 -6.52 -6.53
N GLU A 68 3.40 -7.79 -6.16
CA GLU A 68 3.08 -8.91 -7.06
C GLU A 68 1.67 -8.76 -7.63
N VAL A 69 0.67 -8.52 -6.78
CA VAL A 69 -0.73 -8.36 -7.20
C VAL A 69 -0.92 -7.12 -8.10
N LEU A 70 -0.22 -6.01 -7.81
CA LEU A 70 -0.20 -4.83 -8.67
C LEU A 70 0.43 -5.11 -10.05
N GLN A 71 1.46 -5.96 -10.09
CA GLN A 71 2.12 -6.37 -11.32
C GLN A 71 1.21 -7.28 -12.16
N MET A 72 0.58 -8.29 -11.55
CA MET A 72 -0.39 -9.17 -12.21
C MET A 72 -1.59 -8.39 -12.75
N THR A 73 -2.10 -7.44 -11.95
CA THR A 73 -3.16 -6.51 -12.38
C THR A 73 -2.76 -5.81 -13.67
N ARG A 74 -1.55 -5.22 -13.70
CA ARG A 74 -1.05 -4.52 -14.89
C ARG A 74 -0.94 -5.44 -16.11
N GLU A 75 -0.48 -6.67 -15.94
CA GLU A 75 -0.34 -7.64 -17.03
C GLU A 75 -1.70 -8.01 -17.62
N VAL A 76 -2.73 -8.21 -16.78
CA VAL A 76 -4.10 -8.39 -17.23
C VAL A 76 -4.59 -7.21 -18.06
N TYR A 77 -4.33 -5.97 -17.63
CA TYR A 77 -4.66 -4.77 -18.42
C TYR A 77 -3.92 -4.71 -19.76
N GLN A 78 -2.65 -5.10 -19.79
CA GLN A 78 -1.82 -5.05 -21.01
C GLN A 78 -2.21 -6.14 -22.01
N ASN A 79 -2.56 -7.32 -21.52
CA ASN A 79 -2.92 -8.47 -22.35
C ASN A 79 -4.40 -8.48 -22.74
N GLY A 80 -5.24 -7.68 -22.06
CA GLY A 80 -6.68 -7.63 -22.28
C GLY A 80 -7.43 -8.88 -21.80
N ASP A 81 -6.81 -9.70 -20.95
CA ASP A 81 -7.44 -10.90 -20.36
C ASP A 81 -8.21 -10.53 -19.08
N TRP A 82 -9.40 -9.96 -19.27
CA TRP A 82 -10.24 -9.45 -18.19
C TRP A 82 -10.85 -10.54 -17.30
N THR A 83 -10.66 -11.82 -17.62
CA THR A 83 -11.27 -12.93 -16.87
C THR A 83 -10.75 -13.03 -15.44
N GLN A 84 -9.47 -12.67 -15.25
CA GLN A 84 -8.78 -12.71 -13.96
C GLN A 84 -8.92 -11.40 -13.17
N LEU A 85 -9.44 -10.34 -13.81
CA LEU A 85 -9.48 -9.01 -13.21
C LEU A 85 -10.31 -8.95 -11.91
N PRO A 86 -11.51 -9.57 -11.82
CA PRO A 86 -12.30 -9.51 -10.58
C PRO A 86 -11.59 -10.16 -9.38
N GLU A 87 -10.88 -11.26 -9.59
CA GLU A 87 -10.12 -11.95 -8.54
C GLU A 87 -8.92 -11.12 -8.10
N LEU A 88 -8.16 -10.58 -9.06
CA LEU A 88 -7.04 -9.68 -8.79
C LEU A 88 -7.48 -8.40 -8.08
N GLN A 89 -8.67 -7.87 -8.39
CA GLN A 89 -9.24 -6.72 -7.70
C GLN A 89 -9.47 -7.03 -6.21
N GLN A 90 -10.06 -8.18 -5.90
CA GLN A 90 -10.28 -8.60 -4.51
C GLN A 90 -8.96 -8.85 -3.78
N GLU A 91 -8.00 -9.48 -4.46
CA GLU A 91 -6.68 -9.74 -3.89
C GLU A 91 -5.92 -8.43 -3.62
N LEU A 92 -6.00 -7.45 -4.53
CA LEU A 92 -5.35 -6.16 -4.36
C LEU A 92 -5.93 -5.42 -3.14
N LEU A 93 -7.25 -5.41 -2.99
CA LEU A 93 -7.92 -4.80 -1.84
C LEU A 93 -7.51 -5.47 -0.54
N ARG A 94 -7.50 -6.82 -0.50
CA ARG A 94 -7.06 -7.58 0.68
C ARG A 94 -5.62 -7.25 1.07
N GLU A 95 -4.71 -7.23 0.10
CA GLU A 95 -3.30 -6.96 0.37
C GLU A 95 -3.05 -5.50 0.79
N LEU A 96 -3.86 -4.55 0.30
CA LEU A 96 -3.86 -3.17 0.78
C LEU A 96 -4.29 -3.08 2.25
N GLU A 97 -5.36 -3.77 2.62
CA GLU A 97 -5.83 -3.81 4.01
C GLU A 97 -4.80 -4.47 4.93
N ASN A 98 -4.22 -5.60 4.51
CA ASN A 98 -3.15 -6.28 5.25
C ASN A 98 -1.95 -5.36 5.47
N THR A 99 -1.53 -4.64 4.43
CA THR A 99 -0.43 -3.67 4.52
C THR A 99 -0.76 -2.53 5.47
N ARG A 100 -1.99 -1.99 5.42
CA ARG A 100 -2.44 -0.94 6.35
C ARG A 100 -2.49 -1.43 7.80
N ALA A 101 -2.97 -2.64 8.03
CA ALA A 101 -3.01 -3.25 9.36
C ALA A 101 -1.59 -3.42 9.92
N PHE A 102 -0.68 -3.99 9.13
CA PHE A 102 0.72 -4.16 9.50
C PHE A 102 1.39 -2.83 9.88
N LEU A 103 1.20 -1.79 9.07
CA LEU A 103 1.79 -0.47 9.33
C LEU A 103 1.21 0.21 10.57
N ARG A 104 -0.09 0.02 10.84
CA ARG A 104 -0.73 0.49 12.08
C ARG A 104 -0.15 -0.20 13.30
N ASP A 105 0.04 -1.51 13.24
CA ASP A 105 0.60 -2.29 14.33
C ASP A 105 2.07 -1.93 14.58
N GLU A 106 2.87 -1.79 13.52
CA GLU A 106 4.26 -1.30 13.62
C GLU A 106 4.32 0.10 14.26
N MET A 107 3.45 1.01 13.83
CA MET A 107 3.37 2.35 14.42
C MET A 107 3.00 2.30 15.90
N LYS A 108 2.02 1.47 16.28
CA LYS A 108 1.58 1.32 17.67
C LYS A 108 2.71 0.77 18.54
N VAL A 109 3.37 -0.30 18.09
CA VAL A 109 4.53 -0.88 18.80
C VAL A 109 5.65 0.16 18.96
N TRP A 110 5.88 0.98 17.92
CA TRP A 110 6.87 2.05 17.98
C TRP A 110 6.46 3.15 18.97
N GLU A 111 5.21 3.60 18.97
CA GLU A 111 4.68 4.60 19.90
C GLU A 111 4.68 4.09 21.36
N GLU A 112 4.42 2.80 21.60
CA GLU A 112 4.46 2.18 22.93
C GLU A 112 5.90 1.96 23.42
N SER A 113 6.80 1.54 22.54
CA SER A 113 8.22 1.30 22.88
C SER A 113 9.01 2.61 23.06
N ASN A 114 8.47 3.73 22.59
CA ASN A 114 9.14 5.05 22.58
C ASN A 114 8.25 6.18 23.11
N GLY A 115 7.20 5.85 23.87
CA GLY A 115 6.29 6.79 24.55
C GLY A 115 6.99 7.64 25.62
N PRO A 116 6.38 8.76 26.06
CA PRO A 116 7.09 9.99 26.43
C PRO A 116 8.05 9.82 27.62
N GLN A 117 9.27 10.33 27.45
CA GLN A 117 10.02 10.96 28.55
C GLN A 117 9.41 12.33 28.86
#